data_AF-A0A936KU93-F1
#
_entry.id   AF-A0A936KU93-F1
#
_cell.length_a   1.000
_cell.length_b   1.000
_cell.length_c   1.000
_cell.angle_alpha   90.00
_cell.angle_beta   90.00
_cell.angle_gamma   90.00
#
_symmetry.space_group_name_H-M   'P 1'
#
loop_
_entity.id
_entity.type
_entity.pdbx_description
1 polymer ?
#
loop_
_entity_poly.entity_id
_entity_poly.type
_entity_poly.pdbx_seq_one_letter_code
_entity_poly.pdbx_strand_id
1 'polypeptide(L)'
;MKAFPNRHPLPFLFLAILALLVALWAGLMRLGWQLPAITPSLAMLHGPLMISGFLGTLITLERAVAMNQKWMYLAPLLSGMGWLVATILPNLPFGVIFLTLASLGGVAILAEIVRRETALHTVTMFLGSLAWLTGNLLWMFGWQFYQVVFFWMAFLVLTIAGERLELSRVLRLAKIQQILFGGIVAIFFAGLLLALFNLQLGTRLSGLGLLLLPLWSLRNDIAWRNIRHKLPLTRYIAWCLALGFVWLGIGGGLSLVFGAQAAGPRYDAALHAVFVGFVISMIFGHAPIIFPAILGVPINFQPAFYIHLGLLHVSLLLRVIADYANLYTLRMWGGLLNEAAIILFIGMTVLSIHKSLSAKT
;
A
#
# COMPACT_ATOMS: atom_id res chain seq x y z
N MET A 1 -19.44 23.51 14.56
CA MET A 1 -18.53 24.32 13.73
C MET A 1 -18.59 23.81 12.29
N LYS A 2 -18.91 24.67 11.32
CA LYS A 2 -18.99 24.28 9.90
C LYS A 2 -17.57 24.00 9.38
N ALA A 3 -17.20 22.74 9.23
CA ALA A 3 -15.97 22.37 8.54
C ALA A 3 -16.16 22.61 7.04
N PHE A 4 -15.59 23.70 6.53
CA PHE A 4 -15.48 23.95 5.10
C PHE A 4 -14.49 22.94 4.49
N PRO A 5 -14.71 22.46 3.25
CA PRO A 5 -13.82 21.49 2.62
C PRO A 5 -12.42 22.09 2.44
N ASN A 6 -11.39 21.35 2.88
CA ASN A 6 -10.00 21.76 2.66
C ASN A 6 -9.64 21.49 1.19
N ARG A 7 -9.50 22.55 0.40
CA ARG A 7 -9.21 22.43 -1.04
C ARG A 7 -7.72 22.25 -1.33
N HIS A 8 -6.84 22.56 -0.39
CA HIS A 8 -5.39 22.50 -0.58
C HIS A 8 -4.86 21.10 -0.96
N PRO A 9 -5.38 19.98 -0.41
CA PRO A 9 -4.92 18.64 -0.78
C PRO A 9 -5.39 18.14 -2.16
N LEU A 10 -6.35 18.81 -2.81
CA LEU A 10 -6.98 18.31 -4.04
C LEU A 10 -6.00 18.05 -5.20
N PRO A 11 -5.02 18.94 -5.51
CA PRO A 11 -4.06 18.67 -6.59
C PRO A 11 -3.23 17.42 -6.35
N PHE A 12 -2.82 17.18 -5.10
CA PHE A 12 -2.04 16.00 -4.72
C PHE A 12 -2.88 14.73 -4.83
N LEU A 13 -4.14 14.76 -4.38
CA LEU A 13 -5.07 13.65 -4.52
C LEU A 13 -5.35 13.34 -5.99
N PHE A 14 -5.49 14.37 -6.83
CA PHE A 14 -5.64 14.19 -8.27
C PHE A 14 -4.43 13.48 -8.87
N LEU A 15 -3.21 13.92 -8.56
CA LEU A 15 -1.98 13.26 -9.02
C LEU A 15 -1.88 11.82 -8.53
N ALA A 16 -2.27 11.54 -7.28
CA ALA A 16 -2.27 10.19 -6.73
C ALA A 16 -3.28 9.27 -7.42
N ILE A 17 -4.51 9.72 -7.60
CA ILE A 17 -5.57 8.95 -8.28
C ILE A 17 -5.22 8.74 -9.75
N LEU A 18 -4.65 9.75 -10.42
CA LEU A 18 -4.20 9.60 -11.80
C LEU A 18 -3.06 8.59 -11.90
N ALA A 19 -2.09 8.60 -10.97
CA ALA A 19 -1.04 7.59 -10.89
C ALA A 19 -1.63 6.18 -10.76
N LEU A 20 -2.63 6.01 -9.89
CA LEU A 20 -3.33 4.74 -9.70
C LEU A 20 -3.98 4.28 -11.00
N LEU A 21 -4.74 5.13 -11.69
CA LEU A 21 -5.42 4.76 -12.94
C LEU A 21 -4.43 4.36 -14.04
N VAL A 22 -3.33 5.10 -14.18
CA VAL A 22 -2.26 4.78 -15.15
C VAL A 22 -1.53 3.49 -14.76
N ALA A 23 -1.33 3.24 -13.46
CA ALA A 23 -0.72 2.01 -12.96
C ALA A 23 -1.61 0.78 -13.18
N LEU A 24 -2.93 0.90 -13.00
CA LEU A 24 -3.91 -0.15 -13.31
C LEU A 24 -3.87 -0.47 -14.82
N TRP A 25 -3.90 0.55 -15.67
CA TRP A 25 -3.73 0.37 -17.12
C TRP A 25 -2.44 -0.39 -17.48
N ALA A 26 -1.32 0.00 -16.88
CA ALA A 26 -0.05 -0.70 -17.02
C ALA A 26 -0.12 -2.15 -16.51
N GLY A 27 -0.89 -2.43 -15.45
CA GLY A 27 -1.13 -3.75 -14.89
C GLY A 27 -1.83 -4.69 -15.85
N LEU A 28 -2.92 -4.23 -16.50
CA LEU A 28 -3.61 -5.00 -17.55
C LEU A 28 -2.70 -5.31 -18.73
N MET A 29 -1.87 -4.34 -19.17
CA MET A 29 -0.87 -4.58 -20.21
C MET A 29 0.11 -5.67 -19.80
N ARG A 30 0.61 -5.67 -18.54
CA ARG A 30 1.49 -6.73 -18.02
C ARG A 30 0.81 -8.10 -17.94
N LEU A 31 -0.48 -8.13 -17.67
CA LEU A 31 -1.28 -9.35 -17.65
C LEU A 31 -1.50 -9.94 -19.05
N GLY A 32 -1.29 -9.14 -20.10
CA GLY A 32 -1.41 -9.54 -21.50
C GLY A 32 -2.71 -9.10 -22.17
N TRP A 33 -3.47 -8.19 -21.55
CA TRP A 33 -4.57 -7.52 -22.25
C TRP A 33 -4.01 -6.56 -23.30
N GLN A 34 -4.54 -6.65 -24.52
CA GLN A 34 -4.11 -5.83 -25.65
C GLN A 34 -4.72 -4.43 -25.55
N LEU A 35 -4.06 -3.56 -24.79
CA LEU A 35 -4.47 -2.17 -24.60
C LEU A 35 -3.52 -1.22 -25.34
N PRO A 36 -4.01 -0.05 -25.78
CA PRO A 36 -3.17 1.01 -26.33
C PRO A 36 -1.99 1.34 -25.41
N ALA A 37 -0.78 1.22 -25.95
CA ALA A 37 0.44 1.63 -25.27
C ALA A 37 0.58 3.15 -25.33
N ILE A 38 0.29 3.84 -24.23
CA ILE A 38 0.46 5.30 -24.11
C ILE A 38 1.93 5.67 -24.29
N THR A 39 2.83 4.88 -23.70
CA THR A 39 4.27 4.93 -23.94
C THR A 39 4.87 3.52 -24.00
N PRO A 40 6.02 3.31 -24.69
CA PRO A 40 6.60 1.98 -24.86
C PRO A 40 6.97 1.28 -23.55
N SER A 41 7.32 2.04 -22.51
CA SER A 41 7.79 1.53 -21.21
C SER A 41 6.69 1.44 -20.15
N LEU A 42 5.46 1.86 -20.45
CA LEU A 42 4.40 2.00 -19.44
C LEU A 42 4.15 0.70 -18.66
N ALA A 43 4.08 -0.45 -19.34
CA ALA A 43 3.87 -1.74 -18.70
C ALA A 43 4.99 -2.11 -17.71
N MET A 44 6.21 -1.59 -17.90
CA MET A 44 7.31 -1.80 -16.94
C MET A 44 7.20 -0.93 -15.69
N LEU A 45 6.49 0.19 -15.78
CA LEU A 45 6.33 1.15 -14.69
C LEU A 45 5.17 0.82 -13.72
N HIS A 46 4.37 -0.22 -13.96
CA HIS A 46 3.25 -0.62 -13.08
C HIS A 46 3.60 -0.56 -11.58
N GLY A 47 4.66 -1.27 -11.15
CA GLY A 47 5.09 -1.31 -9.75
C GLY A 47 5.51 0.07 -9.21
N PRO A 48 6.46 0.77 -9.85
CA PRO A 48 6.83 2.14 -9.50
C PRO A 48 5.65 3.11 -9.40
N LEU A 49 4.69 3.04 -10.34
CA LEU A 49 3.51 3.90 -10.34
C LEU A 49 2.57 3.58 -9.17
N MET A 50 2.31 2.31 -8.88
CA MET A 50 1.49 1.91 -7.73
C MET A 50 2.10 2.39 -6.40
N ILE A 51 3.41 2.21 -6.24
CA ILE A 51 4.06 2.38 -4.93
C ILE A 51 4.59 3.79 -4.74
N SER A 52 5.47 4.26 -5.62
CA SER A 52 6.08 5.60 -5.49
C SER A 52 5.22 6.69 -6.11
N GLY A 53 4.40 6.41 -7.12
CA GLY A 53 3.47 7.39 -7.70
C GLY A 53 2.22 7.58 -6.85
N PHE A 54 1.39 6.54 -6.72
CA PHE A 54 0.11 6.59 -6.02
C PHE A 54 0.29 6.61 -4.50
N LEU A 55 0.81 5.53 -3.91
CA LEU A 55 0.86 5.39 -2.45
C LEU A 55 1.88 6.34 -1.80
N GLY A 56 3.01 6.58 -2.45
CA GLY A 56 4.01 7.57 -2.01
C GLY A 56 3.41 8.96 -1.89
N THR A 57 2.61 9.38 -2.87
CA THR A 57 1.88 10.66 -2.83
C THR A 57 0.85 10.67 -1.70
N LEU A 58 0.01 9.62 -1.61
CA LEU A 58 -1.10 9.60 -0.65
C LEU A 58 -0.62 9.55 0.81
N ILE A 59 0.34 8.67 1.12
CA ILE A 59 0.88 8.48 2.48
C ILE A 59 1.59 9.74 2.94
N THR A 60 2.45 10.33 2.10
CA THR A 60 3.15 11.57 2.48
C THR A 60 2.20 12.77 2.58
N LEU A 61 1.15 12.83 1.73
CA LEU A 61 0.11 13.85 1.83
C LEU A 61 -0.67 13.74 3.13
N GLU A 62 -1.07 12.55 3.54
CA GLU A 62 -1.78 12.34 4.81
C GLU A 62 -0.97 12.88 5.98
N ARG A 63 0.33 12.55 6.04
CA ARG A 63 1.23 13.04 7.10
C ARG A 63 1.45 14.55 7.02
N ALA A 64 1.59 15.12 5.82
CA ALA A 64 1.71 16.56 5.62
C ALA A 64 0.46 17.32 6.10
N VAL A 65 -0.73 16.81 5.81
CA VAL A 65 -2.01 17.38 6.28
C VAL A 65 -2.16 17.27 7.79
N ALA A 66 -1.81 16.12 8.38
CA ALA A 66 -1.89 15.92 9.82
C ALA A 66 -0.94 16.84 10.60
N MET A 67 0.28 17.06 10.10
CA MET A 67 1.30 17.89 10.74
C MET A 67 1.13 19.39 10.44
N ASN A 68 0.41 19.74 9.37
CA ASN A 68 0.13 21.09 8.92
C ASN A 68 1.38 21.98 8.77
N GLN A 69 2.46 21.42 8.21
CA GLN A 69 3.73 22.12 7.96
C GLN A 69 3.95 22.28 6.45
N LYS A 70 4.19 23.52 5.98
CA LYS A 70 4.28 23.83 4.54
C LYS A 70 5.34 23.02 3.79
N TRP A 71 6.51 22.80 4.40
CA TRP A 71 7.60 22.07 3.75
C TRP A 71 7.25 20.59 3.49
N MET A 72 6.38 19.99 4.30
CA MET A 72 6.02 18.57 4.19
C MET A 72 5.22 18.27 2.92
N TYR A 73 4.62 19.29 2.28
CA TYR A 73 3.94 19.15 1.00
C TYR A 73 4.90 18.98 -0.19
N LEU A 74 6.20 19.19 0.01
CA LEU A 74 7.19 18.95 -1.05
C LEU A 74 7.30 17.46 -1.40
N ALA A 75 7.24 16.56 -0.40
CA ALA A 75 7.31 15.12 -0.61
C ALA A 75 6.17 14.59 -1.50
N PRO A 76 4.88 14.84 -1.20
CA PRO A 76 3.79 14.40 -2.07
C PRO A 76 3.79 15.10 -3.43
N LEU A 77 4.28 16.35 -3.53
CA LEU A 77 4.45 17.03 -4.82
C LEU A 77 5.46 16.30 -5.70
N LEU A 78 6.65 16.02 -5.17
CA LEU A 78 7.71 15.33 -5.89
C LEU A 78 7.29 13.90 -6.27
N SER A 79 6.56 13.22 -5.40
CA SER A 79 6.00 11.89 -5.66
C SER A 79 5.00 11.95 -6.83
N GLY A 80 4.06 12.89 -6.77
CA GLY A 80 3.02 13.11 -7.79
C GLY A 80 3.56 13.60 -9.13
N MET A 81 4.62 14.41 -9.14
CA MET A 81 5.27 14.85 -10.38
C MET A 81 6.24 13.81 -10.92
N GLY A 82 6.94 13.09 -10.05
CA GLY A 82 7.98 12.12 -10.44
C GLY A 82 7.44 10.98 -11.28
N TRP A 83 6.24 10.48 -10.97
CA TRP A 83 5.63 9.41 -11.77
C TRP A 83 5.19 9.91 -13.16
N LEU A 84 4.67 11.15 -13.24
CA LEU A 84 4.31 11.79 -14.51
C LEU A 84 5.53 11.94 -15.41
N VAL A 85 6.61 12.50 -14.86
CA VAL A 85 7.88 12.69 -15.56
C VAL A 85 8.47 11.33 -15.98
N ALA A 86 8.44 10.32 -15.11
CA ALA A 86 8.92 8.97 -15.45
C ALA A 86 8.13 8.34 -16.61
N THR A 87 6.84 8.66 -16.73
CA THR A 87 5.97 8.11 -17.78
C THR A 87 6.14 8.85 -19.10
N ILE A 88 6.19 10.19 -19.08
CA ILE A 88 6.23 11.05 -20.28
C ILE A 88 7.65 11.14 -20.86
N LEU A 89 8.67 11.15 -20.00
CA LEU A 89 10.08 11.29 -20.37
C LEU A 89 10.89 10.07 -19.91
N PRO A 90 10.56 8.85 -20.37
CA PRO A 90 11.12 7.61 -19.84
C PRO A 90 12.63 7.44 -20.08
N ASN A 91 13.19 8.17 -21.04
CA ASN A 91 14.63 8.13 -21.36
C ASN A 91 15.47 9.08 -20.49
N LEU A 92 14.83 9.91 -19.65
CA LEU A 92 15.51 10.86 -18.78
C LEU A 92 15.41 10.42 -17.31
N PRO A 93 16.44 10.63 -16.49
CA PRO A 93 16.45 10.15 -15.11
C PRO A 93 15.58 11.00 -14.16
N PHE A 94 15.00 12.11 -14.64
CA PHE A 94 14.29 13.07 -13.79
C PHE A 94 13.11 12.45 -13.02
N GLY A 95 12.39 11.52 -13.63
CA GLY A 95 11.27 10.84 -12.97
C GLY A 95 11.72 10.04 -11.75
N VAL A 96 12.73 9.20 -11.90
CA VAL A 96 13.28 8.41 -10.79
C VAL A 96 13.98 9.29 -9.74
N ILE A 97 14.64 10.38 -10.16
CA ILE A 97 15.23 11.36 -9.23
C ILE A 97 14.14 12.00 -8.37
N PHE A 98 13.03 12.45 -8.96
CA PHE A 98 11.92 13.06 -8.22
C PHE A 98 11.29 12.08 -7.24
N LEU A 99 11.06 10.83 -7.66
CA LEU A 99 10.54 9.78 -6.77
C LEU A 99 11.51 9.46 -5.62
N THR A 100 12.82 9.51 -5.86
CA THR A 100 13.86 9.33 -4.83
C THR A 100 13.91 10.50 -3.85
N LEU A 101 13.79 11.74 -4.35
CA LEU A 101 13.69 12.92 -3.49
C LEU A 101 12.38 12.94 -2.68
N ALA A 102 11.28 12.43 -3.25
CA ALA A 102 10.03 12.26 -2.54
C ALA A 102 10.15 11.29 -1.36
N SER A 103 10.85 10.16 -1.55
CA SER A 103 11.09 9.20 -0.46
C SER A 103 12.05 9.74 0.60
N LEU A 104 13.05 10.54 0.21
CA LEU A 104 13.87 11.30 1.17
C LEU A 104 13.02 12.28 1.98
N GLY A 105 12.09 12.99 1.34
CA GLY A 105 11.11 13.83 2.01
C GLY A 105 10.21 13.04 2.97
N GLY A 106 9.77 11.83 2.57
CA GLY A 106 9.05 10.90 3.45
C GLY A 106 9.84 10.52 4.70
N VAL A 107 11.14 10.20 4.56
CA VAL A 107 12.05 9.96 5.69
C VAL A 107 12.14 11.17 6.60
N ALA A 108 12.28 12.37 6.04
CA ALA A 108 12.35 13.61 6.82
C ALA A 108 11.06 13.88 7.61
N ILE A 109 9.88 13.65 7.01
CA ILE A 109 8.58 13.78 7.68
C ILE A 109 8.49 12.81 8.86
N LEU A 110 8.82 11.53 8.63
CA LEU A 110 8.73 10.50 9.67
C LEU A 110 9.79 10.68 10.75
N ALA A 111 10.99 11.17 10.43
CA ALA A 111 12.00 11.54 11.41
C ALA A 111 11.50 12.65 12.34
N GLU A 112 10.84 13.67 11.79
CA GLU A 112 10.25 14.75 12.60
C GLU A 112 9.10 14.24 13.49
N ILE A 113 8.29 13.29 13.01
CA ILE A 113 7.26 12.63 13.82
C ILE A 113 7.89 11.84 14.98
N VAL A 114 8.90 11.01 14.70
CA VAL A 114 9.62 10.23 15.73
C VAL A 114 10.29 11.15 16.76
N ARG A 115 10.84 12.29 16.32
CA ARG A 115 11.46 13.29 17.20
C ARG A 115 10.43 13.91 18.15
N ARG A 116 9.18 14.09 17.72
CA ARG A 116 8.10 14.64 18.56
C ARG A 116 7.50 13.60 19.50
N GLU A 117 7.30 12.37 19.04
CA GLU A 117 6.82 11.25 19.85
C GLU A 117 7.59 9.99 19.49
N THR A 118 8.60 9.64 20.30
CA THR A 118 9.34 8.39 20.11
C THR A 118 8.54 7.22 20.67
N ALA A 119 7.85 6.52 19.79
CA ALA A 119 7.04 5.34 20.12
C ALA A 119 7.22 4.23 19.09
N LEU A 120 6.94 2.97 19.49
CA LEU A 120 7.14 1.79 18.63
C LEU A 120 6.46 1.94 17.25
N HIS A 121 5.24 2.49 17.20
CA HIS A 121 4.51 2.71 15.94
C HIS A 121 5.20 3.74 15.05
N THR A 122 5.62 4.90 15.59
CA THR A 122 6.34 5.94 14.84
C THR A 122 7.68 5.43 14.28
N VAL A 123 8.44 4.67 15.09
CA VAL A 123 9.71 4.07 14.66
C VAL A 123 9.49 3.03 13.56
N THR A 124 8.42 2.23 13.67
CA THR A 124 8.08 1.24 12.64
C THR A 124 7.74 1.92 11.32
N MET A 125 6.92 2.98 11.32
CA MET A 125 6.63 3.75 10.11
C MET A 125 7.89 4.42 9.53
N PHE A 126 8.79 4.91 10.38
CA PHE A 126 10.07 5.47 9.97
C PHE A 126 10.95 4.43 9.26
N LEU A 127 11.07 3.21 9.79
CA LEU A 127 11.76 2.11 9.10
C LEU A 127 11.12 1.80 7.73
N GLY A 128 9.79 1.90 7.63
CA GLY A 128 9.08 1.83 6.35
C GLY A 128 9.55 2.91 5.36
N SER A 129 9.62 4.17 5.79
CA SER A 129 10.11 5.27 4.95
C SER A 129 11.57 5.09 4.51
N LEU A 130 12.43 4.54 5.38
CA LEU A 130 13.81 4.20 5.03
C LEU A 130 13.87 3.09 3.99
N ALA A 131 13.00 2.08 4.09
CA ALA A 131 12.90 1.04 3.07
C ALA A 131 12.44 1.63 1.73
N TRP A 132 11.50 2.58 1.73
CA TRP A 132 11.09 3.28 0.50
C TRP A 132 12.25 4.02 -0.16
N LEU A 133 13.00 4.79 0.63
CA LEU A 133 14.18 5.50 0.15
C LEU A 133 15.22 4.55 -0.41
N THR A 134 15.51 3.46 0.31
CA THR A 134 16.46 2.43 -0.14
C THR A 134 16.02 1.83 -1.47
N GLY A 135 14.75 1.44 -1.60
CA GLY A 135 14.22 0.90 -2.86
C GLY A 135 14.35 1.87 -4.03
N ASN A 136 14.02 3.15 -3.83
CA ASN A 136 14.16 4.17 -4.88
C ASN A 136 15.62 4.43 -5.25
N LEU A 137 16.54 4.45 -4.28
CA LEU A 137 17.98 4.56 -4.54
C LEU A 137 18.49 3.38 -5.36
N LEU A 138 18.16 2.14 -4.98
CA LEU A 138 18.55 0.95 -5.73
C LEU A 138 18.05 1.02 -7.17
N TRP A 139 16.78 1.40 -7.37
CA TRP A 139 16.22 1.57 -8.72
C TRP A 139 16.94 2.68 -9.51
N MET A 140 17.21 3.83 -8.88
CA MET A 140 17.96 4.93 -9.50
C MET A 140 19.36 4.51 -9.94
N PHE A 141 20.01 3.59 -9.22
CA PHE A 141 21.31 3.01 -9.56
C PHE A 141 21.22 1.74 -10.42
N GLY A 142 20.08 1.48 -11.06
CA GLY A 142 19.95 0.44 -12.10
C GLY A 142 19.63 -0.96 -11.59
N TRP A 143 19.27 -1.14 -10.31
CA TRP A 143 18.81 -2.43 -9.81
C TRP A 143 17.46 -2.82 -10.41
N GLN A 144 17.27 -4.13 -10.57
CA GLN A 144 16.09 -4.67 -11.24
C GLN A 144 14.86 -4.65 -10.33
N PHE A 145 13.66 -4.50 -10.92
CA PHE A 145 12.42 -4.39 -10.14
C PHE A 145 12.17 -5.57 -9.20
N TYR A 146 12.53 -6.79 -9.59
CA TYR A 146 12.36 -7.97 -8.74
C TYR A 146 13.26 -7.98 -7.50
N GLN A 147 14.31 -7.15 -7.47
CA GLN A 147 15.15 -6.95 -6.30
C GLN A 147 14.61 -5.78 -5.46
N VAL A 148 14.22 -4.69 -6.13
CA VAL A 148 13.76 -3.45 -5.49
C VAL A 148 12.40 -3.62 -4.80
N VAL A 149 11.51 -4.44 -5.35
CA VAL A 149 10.12 -4.56 -4.88
C VAL A 149 10.00 -4.97 -3.43
N PHE A 150 10.96 -5.71 -2.87
CA PHE A 150 10.94 -6.10 -1.46
C PHE A 150 11.10 -4.90 -0.51
N PHE A 151 11.88 -3.90 -0.89
CA PHE A 151 12.02 -2.66 -0.13
C PHE A 151 10.75 -1.81 -0.20
N TRP A 152 10.13 -1.74 -1.37
CA TRP A 152 8.82 -1.07 -1.54
C TRP A 152 7.68 -1.80 -0.83
N MET A 153 7.73 -3.13 -0.79
CA MET A 153 6.81 -3.94 0.01
C MET A 153 6.99 -3.63 1.49
N ALA A 154 8.23 -3.57 1.97
CA ALA A 154 8.52 -3.24 3.36
C ALA A 154 8.08 -1.83 3.74
N PHE A 155 8.22 -0.85 2.84
CA PHE A 155 7.66 0.48 3.04
C PHE A 155 6.18 0.42 3.40
N LEU A 156 5.36 -0.25 2.59
CA LEU A 156 3.92 -0.30 2.80
C LEU A 156 3.54 -1.16 4.00
N VAL A 157 4.17 -2.34 4.15
CA VAL A 157 3.88 -3.25 5.26
C VAL A 157 4.24 -2.63 6.61
N LEU A 158 5.40 -1.99 6.74
CA LEU A 158 5.83 -1.36 8.00
C LEU A 158 5.04 -0.08 8.28
N THR A 159 4.68 0.71 7.27
CA THR A 159 3.81 1.88 7.44
C THR A 159 2.45 1.44 8.00
N ILE A 160 1.80 0.47 7.34
CA ILE A 160 0.51 -0.06 7.78
C ILE A 160 0.64 -0.68 9.18
N ALA A 161 1.65 -1.52 9.43
CA ALA A 161 1.83 -2.14 10.74
C ALA A 161 2.03 -1.10 11.86
N GLY A 162 2.77 -0.02 11.58
CA GLY A 162 2.91 1.11 12.48
C GLY A 162 1.57 1.81 12.76
N GLU A 163 0.82 2.19 11.72
CA GLU A 163 -0.51 2.80 11.87
C GLU A 163 -1.48 1.89 12.66
N ARG A 164 -1.41 0.57 12.45
CA ARG A 164 -2.23 -0.40 13.19
C ARG A 164 -1.87 -0.47 14.67
N LEU A 165 -0.58 -0.37 15.01
CA LEU A 165 -0.13 -0.28 16.39
C LEU A 165 -0.61 1.01 17.07
N GLU A 166 -0.61 2.13 16.34
CA GLU A 166 -1.11 3.41 16.81
C GLU A 166 -2.61 3.31 17.15
N LEU A 167 -3.42 2.77 16.23
CA LEU A 167 -4.86 2.60 16.42
C LEU A 167 -5.22 1.56 17.49
N SER A 168 -4.36 0.56 17.70
CA SER A 168 -4.54 -0.47 18.73
C SER A 168 -4.04 -0.05 20.11
N ARG A 169 -3.62 1.22 20.31
CA ARG A 169 -3.18 1.75 21.61
C ARG A 169 -4.22 1.56 22.72
N VAL A 170 -5.50 1.54 22.36
CA VAL A 170 -6.62 1.24 23.29
C VAL A 170 -6.51 -0.15 23.93
N LEU A 171 -5.81 -1.10 23.29
CA LEU A 171 -5.61 -2.45 23.81
C LEU A 171 -4.52 -2.54 24.90
N ARG A 172 -3.70 -1.49 25.08
CA ARG A 172 -2.58 -1.45 26.04
C ARG A 172 -1.71 -2.72 25.98
N LEU A 173 -0.97 -2.88 24.89
CA LEU A 173 -0.10 -4.03 24.69
C LEU A 173 0.93 -4.17 25.82
N ALA A 174 1.03 -5.36 26.41
CA ALA A 174 2.06 -5.69 27.40
C ALA A 174 3.45 -5.64 26.77
N LYS A 175 4.47 -5.42 27.61
CA LYS A 175 5.87 -5.27 27.19
C LYS A 175 6.35 -6.45 26.34
N ILE A 176 5.94 -7.68 26.66
CA ILE A 176 6.30 -8.86 25.88
C ILE A 176 5.73 -8.81 24.44
N GLN A 177 4.51 -8.32 24.25
CA GLN A 177 3.90 -8.22 22.92
C GLN A 177 4.61 -7.17 22.07
N GLN A 178 5.06 -6.07 22.69
CA GLN A 178 5.87 -5.04 22.03
C GLN A 178 7.26 -5.57 21.63
N ILE A 179 7.92 -6.33 22.51
CA ILE A 179 9.21 -6.99 22.20
C ILE A 179 9.06 -7.99 21.05
N LEU A 180 8.02 -8.84 21.09
CA LEU A 180 7.73 -9.79 20.02
C LEU A 180 7.50 -9.08 18.68
N PHE A 181 6.74 -7.98 18.68
CA PHE A 181 6.55 -7.17 17.48
C PHE A 181 7.88 -6.61 16.96
N GLY A 182 8.69 -6.03 17.83
CA GLY A 182 10.02 -5.51 17.47
C GLY A 182 10.93 -6.60 16.88
N GLY A 183 10.90 -7.81 17.45
CA GLY A 183 11.62 -8.97 16.91
C GLY A 183 11.16 -9.37 15.51
N ILE A 184 9.85 -9.35 15.25
CA ILE A 184 9.30 -9.64 13.91
C ILE A 184 9.73 -8.58 12.90
N VAL A 185 9.68 -7.30 13.26
CA VAL A 185 10.16 -6.21 12.40
C VAL A 185 11.66 -6.36 12.12
N ALA A 186 12.46 -6.72 13.12
CA ALA A 186 13.89 -6.97 12.96
C ALA A 186 14.18 -8.15 12.01
N ILE A 187 13.43 -9.26 12.13
CA ILE A 187 13.52 -10.41 11.20
C ILE A 187 13.20 -9.97 9.77
N PHE A 188 12.11 -9.23 9.59
CA PHE A 188 11.69 -8.76 8.27
C PHE A 188 12.76 -7.85 7.65
N PHE A 189 13.28 -6.89 8.41
CA PHE A 189 14.31 -5.95 7.96
C PHE A 189 15.65 -6.64 7.69
N ALA A 190 16.05 -7.60 8.52
CA ALA A 190 17.24 -8.42 8.29
C ALA A 190 17.13 -9.21 6.97
N GLY A 191 15.93 -9.72 6.64
CA GLY A 191 15.65 -10.33 5.34
C GLY A 191 15.89 -9.39 4.16
N LEU A 192 15.48 -8.11 4.27
CA LEU A 192 15.71 -7.10 3.24
C LEU A 192 17.20 -6.81 3.04
N LEU A 193 17.94 -6.64 4.14
CA LEU A 193 19.38 -6.41 4.08
C LEU A 193 20.11 -7.62 3.50
N LEU A 194 19.69 -8.84 3.88
CA LEU A 194 20.25 -10.07 3.32
C LEU A 194 19.94 -10.20 1.82
N ALA A 195 18.78 -9.73 1.35
CA ALA A 195 18.39 -9.77 -0.05
C ALA A 195 19.33 -8.96 -0.97
N LEU A 196 20.08 -7.99 -0.42
CA LEU A 196 21.10 -7.23 -1.16
C LEU A 196 22.30 -8.10 -1.57
N PHE A 197 22.60 -9.15 -0.80
CA PHE A 197 23.75 -10.02 -1.02
C PHE A 197 23.35 -11.42 -1.49
N ASN A 198 22.23 -11.93 -0.98
CA ASN A 198 21.67 -13.23 -1.32
C ASN A 198 20.14 -13.11 -1.40
N LEU A 199 19.65 -12.88 -2.61
CA LEU A 199 18.23 -12.68 -2.86
C LEU A 199 17.39 -13.88 -2.40
N GLN A 200 17.87 -15.12 -2.59
CA GLN A 200 17.12 -16.32 -2.22
C GLN A 200 16.88 -16.41 -0.71
N LEU A 201 17.94 -16.29 0.10
CA LEU A 201 17.81 -16.33 1.55
C LEU A 201 17.10 -15.09 2.11
N GLY A 202 17.39 -13.93 1.53
CA GLY A 202 16.73 -12.67 1.89
C GLY A 202 15.22 -12.73 1.68
N THR A 203 14.75 -13.15 0.51
CA THR A 203 13.30 -13.32 0.23
C THR A 203 12.64 -14.29 1.19
N ARG A 204 13.29 -15.41 1.54
CA ARG A 204 12.74 -16.37 2.50
C ARG A 204 12.64 -15.78 3.92
N LEU A 205 13.70 -15.12 4.38
CA LEU A 205 13.71 -14.48 5.71
C LEU A 205 12.71 -13.33 5.80
N SER A 206 12.59 -12.53 4.72
CA SER A 206 11.54 -11.52 4.62
C SER A 206 10.14 -12.17 4.61
N GLY A 207 9.96 -13.28 3.91
CA GLY A 207 8.73 -14.08 3.92
C GLY A 207 8.34 -14.57 5.31
N LEU A 208 9.32 -14.98 6.13
CA LEU A 208 9.08 -15.32 7.53
C LEU A 208 8.56 -14.11 8.32
N GLY A 209 9.16 -12.93 8.14
CA GLY A 209 8.68 -11.69 8.76
C GLY A 209 7.23 -11.35 8.36
N LEU A 210 6.93 -11.43 7.06
CA LEU A 210 5.58 -11.23 6.52
C LEU A 210 4.56 -12.23 7.07
N LEU A 211 4.96 -13.49 7.33
CA LEU A 211 4.10 -14.52 7.91
C LEU A 211 3.88 -14.29 9.42
N LEU A 212 4.91 -13.86 10.15
CA LEU A 212 4.83 -13.66 11.60
C LEU A 212 3.99 -12.43 11.98
N LEU A 213 4.01 -11.36 11.18
CA LEU A 213 3.20 -10.15 11.42
C LEU A 213 1.68 -10.43 11.58
N PRO A 214 0.99 -11.09 10.64
CA PRO A 214 -0.42 -11.41 10.78
C PRO A 214 -0.68 -12.43 11.89
N LEU A 215 0.22 -13.40 12.11
CA LEU A 215 0.10 -14.36 13.22
C LEU A 215 0.15 -13.64 14.59
N TRP A 216 1.05 -12.68 14.74
CA TRP A 216 1.08 -11.82 15.92
C TRP A 216 -0.19 -10.97 16.04
N SER A 217 -0.70 -10.47 14.91
CA SER A 217 -1.89 -9.60 14.87
C SER A 217 -3.18 -10.34 15.29
N LEU A 218 -3.27 -11.67 15.14
CA LEU A 218 -4.43 -12.47 15.56
C LEU A 218 -4.86 -12.21 17.01
N ARG A 219 -3.90 -11.97 17.91
CA ARG A 219 -4.17 -11.70 19.34
C ARG A 219 -4.07 -10.21 19.71
N ASN A 220 -3.32 -9.45 18.93
CA ASN A 220 -2.85 -8.12 19.31
C ASN A 220 -3.44 -6.97 18.47
N ASP A 221 -4.24 -7.26 17.43
CA ASP A 221 -4.97 -6.24 16.66
C ASP A 221 -6.47 -6.24 17.00
N ILE A 222 -7.06 -5.05 17.04
CA ILE A 222 -8.50 -4.83 17.27
C ILE A 222 -9.39 -5.40 16.16
N ALA A 223 -8.86 -5.63 14.95
CA ALA A 223 -9.62 -6.11 13.80
C ALA A 223 -10.40 -7.38 14.15
N TRP A 224 -9.74 -8.37 14.73
CA TRP A 224 -10.34 -9.66 15.10
C TRP A 224 -11.44 -9.54 16.14
N ARG A 225 -11.32 -8.58 17.06
CA ARG A 225 -12.35 -8.29 18.09
C ARG A 225 -13.56 -7.57 17.50
N ASN A 226 -13.36 -6.82 16.42
CA ASN A 226 -14.37 -5.97 15.81
C ASN A 226 -15.11 -6.62 14.62
N ILE A 227 -14.79 -7.86 14.24
CA ILE A 227 -15.49 -8.59 13.14
C ILE A 227 -17.00 -8.70 13.39
N ARG A 228 -17.43 -8.73 14.66
CA ARG A 228 -18.85 -8.77 15.04
C ARG A 228 -19.33 -7.48 15.70
N HIS A 229 -18.61 -6.37 15.48
CA HIS A 229 -18.96 -5.08 16.08
C HIS A 229 -20.38 -4.63 15.67
N LYS A 230 -21.08 -3.96 16.59
CA LYS A 230 -22.46 -3.49 16.38
C LYS A 230 -22.54 -2.39 15.32
N LEU A 231 -21.59 -1.46 15.32
CA LEU A 231 -21.50 -0.38 14.33
C LEU A 231 -21.07 -0.93 12.94
N PRO A 232 -21.85 -0.68 11.87
CA PRO A 232 -21.58 -1.26 10.55
C PRO A 232 -20.23 -0.88 9.94
N LEU A 233 -19.83 0.40 10.06
CA LEU A 233 -18.55 0.87 9.54
C LEU A 233 -17.38 0.19 10.25
N THR A 234 -17.37 0.18 11.59
CA THR A 234 -16.32 -0.50 12.38
C THR A 234 -16.20 -1.99 12.02
N ARG A 235 -17.33 -2.65 11.78
CA ARG A 235 -17.36 -4.05 11.34
C ARG A 235 -16.80 -4.24 9.94
N TYR A 236 -17.12 -3.34 9.00
CA TYR A 236 -16.58 -3.37 7.66
C TYR A 236 -15.05 -3.20 7.64
N ILE A 237 -14.55 -2.23 8.41
CA ILE A 237 -13.11 -2.01 8.59
C ILE A 237 -12.46 -3.28 9.15
N ALA A 238 -13.05 -3.87 10.20
CA ALA A 238 -12.53 -5.12 10.76
C ALA A 238 -12.42 -6.26 9.74
N TRP A 239 -13.40 -6.43 8.84
CA TRP A 239 -13.34 -7.41 7.76
C TRP A 239 -12.22 -7.13 6.76
N CYS A 240 -12.08 -5.88 6.32
CA CYS A 240 -11.01 -5.46 5.42
C CYS A 240 -9.63 -5.80 5.98
N LEU A 241 -9.40 -5.47 7.26
CA LEU A 241 -8.15 -5.73 7.96
C LEU A 241 -7.90 -7.24 8.16
N ALA A 242 -8.91 -7.97 8.64
CA ALA A 242 -8.80 -9.41 8.90
C ALA A 242 -8.44 -10.19 7.63
N LEU A 243 -9.16 -9.95 6.53
CA LEU A 243 -8.88 -10.59 5.26
C LEU A 243 -7.53 -10.13 4.69
N GLY A 244 -7.16 -8.86 4.90
CA GLY A 244 -5.83 -8.36 4.57
C GLY A 244 -4.72 -9.15 5.26
N PHE A 245 -4.84 -9.38 6.57
CA PHE A 245 -3.86 -10.17 7.32
C PHE A 245 -3.74 -11.61 6.84
N VAL A 246 -4.86 -12.24 6.43
CA VAL A 246 -4.82 -13.57 5.81
C VAL A 246 -3.96 -13.55 4.56
N TRP A 247 -4.16 -12.57 3.68
CA TRP A 247 -3.36 -12.43 2.46
C TRP A 247 -1.89 -12.08 2.70
N LEU A 248 -1.59 -11.27 3.72
CA LEU A 248 -0.21 -11.01 4.14
C LEU A 248 0.49 -12.32 4.55
N GLY A 249 -0.22 -13.18 5.29
CA GLY A 249 0.28 -14.49 5.69
C GLY A 249 0.50 -15.42 4.49
N ILE A 250 -0.43 -15.42 3.53
CA ILE A 250 -0.28 -16.18 2.27
C ILE A 250 0.95 -15.68 1.51
N GLY A 251 1.09 -14.38 1.26
CA GLY A 251 2.24 -13.80 0.56
C GLY A 251 3.58 -14.07 1.26
N GLY A 252 3.61 -14.00 2.60
CA GLY A 252 4.75 -14.37 3.41
C GLY A 252 5.11 -15.86 3.30
N GLY A 253 4.11 -16.74 3.38
CA GLY A 253 4.28 -18.19 3.20
C GLY A 253 4.79 -18.55 1.80
N LEU A 254 4.24 -17.94 0.75
CA LEU A 254 4.72 -18.14 -0.63
C LEU A 254 6.19 -17.72 -0.77
N SER A 255 6.56 -16.56 -0.22
CA SER A 255 7.94 -16.06 -0.26
C SER A 255 8.90 -16.94 0.56
N LEU A 256 8.45 -17.45 1.71
CA LEU A 256 9.22 -18.36 2.57
C LEU A 256 9.49 -19.71 1.90
N VAL A 257 8.50 -20.27 1.20
CA VAL A 257 8.61 -21.60 0.56
C VAL A 257 9.37 -21.50 -0.76
N PHE A 258 8.97 -20.60 -1.65
CA PHE A 258 9.50 -20.55 -3.01
C PHE A 258 10.75 -19.68 -3.14
N GLY A 259 11.00 -18.77 -2.20
CA GLY A 259 12.15 -17.87 -2.21
C GLY A 259 12.11 -16.87 -3.37
N ALA A 260 13.29 -16.48 -3.86
CA ALA A 260 13.44 -15.45 -4.87
C ALA A 260 12.83 -15.89 -6.21
N GLN A 261 12.02 -15.02 -6.80
CA GLN A 261 11.46 -15.17 -8.13
C GLN A 261 11.68 -13.85 -8.88
N ALA A 262 12.14 -13.91 -10.12
CA ALA A 262 12.39 -12.71 -10.93
C ALA A 262 11.17 -12.30 -11.77
N ALA A 263 10.37 -13.27 -12.20
CA ALA A 263 9.21 -13.10 -13.06
C ALA A 263 8.29 -14.34 -12.99
N GLY A 264 7.17 -14.29 -13.71
CA GLY A 264 6.27 -15.43 -13.92
C GLY A 264 5.12 -15.53 -12.91
N PRO A 265 4.29 -16.59 -13.02
CA PRO A 265 3.06 -16.73 -12.23
C PRO A 265 3.27 -16.75 -10.70
N ARG A 266 4.31 -17.42 -10.21
CA ARG A 266 4.60 -17.47 -8.76
C ARG A 266 5.02 -16.11 -8.21
N TYR A 267 5.79 -15.35 -8.98
CA TYR A 267 6.15 -13.98 -8.65
C TYR A 267 4.90 -13.10 -8.59
N ASP A 268 4.02 -13.23 -9.59
CA ASP A 268 2.74 -12.52 -9.64
C ASP A 268 1.87 -12.80 -8.41
N ALA A 269 1.66 -14.09 -8.10
CA ALA A 269 0.88 -14.53 -6.95
C ALA A 269 1.42 -14.01 -5.61
N ALA A 270 2.75 -14.12 -5.38
CA ALA A 270 3.37 -13.67 -4.14
C ALA A 270 3.23 -12.15 -3.95
N LEU A 271 3.49 -11.38 -4.99
CA LEU A 271 3.39 -9.92 -4.93
C LEU A 271 1.94 -9.46 -4.77
N HIS A 272 1.00 -10.00 -5.55
CA HIS A 272 -0.39 -9.55 -5.51
C HIS A 272 -1.14 -10.06 -4.27
N ALA A 273 -0.72 -11.18 -3.66
CA ALA A 273 -1.18 -11.53 -2.31
C ALA A 273 -0.87 -10.40 -1.32
N VAL A 274 0.33 -9.80 -1.37
CA VAL A 274 0.68 -8.70 -0.47
C VAL A 274 0.07 -7.36 -0.92
N PHE A 275 0.33 -6.92 -2.15
CA PHE A 275 -0.11 -5.59 -2.60
C PHE A 275 -1.62 -5.50 -2.80
N VAL A 276 -2.26 -6.48 -3.45
CA VAL A 276 -3.72 -6.45 -3.65
C VAL A 276 -4.42 -7.02 -2.43
N GLY A 277 -4.01 -8.19 -1.96
CA GLY A 277 -4.70 -8.88 -0.89
C GLY A 277 -4.58 -8.20 0.47
N PHE A 278 -3.40 -7.66 0.80
CA PHE A 278 -3.17 -6.96 2.06
C PHE A 278 -3.28 -5.43 1.90
N VAL A 279 -2.47 -4.80 1.04
CA VAL A 279 -2.41 -3.33 0.98
C VAL A 279 -3.73 -2.71 0.47
N ILE A 280 -4.31 -3.20 -0.64
CA ILE A 280 -5.59 -2.65 -1.12
C ILE A 280 -6.73 -2.91 -0.12
N SER A 281 -6.78 -4.08 0.53
CA SER A 281 -7.76 -4.31 1.61
C SER A 281 -7.58 -3.33 2.77
N MET A 282 -6.34 -2.96 3.13
CA MET A 282 -6.09 -1.92 4.12
C MET A 282 -6.57 -0.54 3.66
N ILE A 283 -6.37 -0.19 2.39
CA ILE A 283 -6.90 1.05 1.81
C ILE A 283 -8.43 1.09 1.89
N PHE A 284 -9.11 0.01 1.52
CA PHE A 284 -10.57 -0.09 1.62
C PHE A 284 -11.05 0.14 3.05
N GLY A 285 -10.36 -0.43 4.04
CA GLY A 285 -10.67 -0.26 5.46
C GLY A 285 -10.38 1.15 6.00
N HIS A 286 -9.29 1.78 5.60
CA HIS A 286 -8.89 3.07 6.18
C HIS A 286 -9.41 4.29 5.42
N ALA A 287 -9.78 4.16 4.15
CA ALA A 287 -10.28 5.26 3.35
C ALA A 287 -11.49 6.01 3.96
N PRO A 288 -12.48 5.34 4.59
CA PRO A 288 -13.56 6.01 5.32
C PRO A 288 -13.09 6.87 6.51
N ILE A 289 -11.83 6.74 6.93
CA ILE A 289 -11.18 7.53 7.99
C ILE A 289 -10.25 8.58 7.39
N ILE A 290 -9.41 8.19 6.42
CA ILE A 290 -8.37 9.05 5.83
C ILE A 290 -8.98 10.19 5.00
N PHE A 291 -9.94 9.89 4.10
CA PHE A 291 -10.51 10.93 3.24
C PHE A 291 -11.23 12.04 4.03
N PRO A 292 -12.03 11.73 5.07
CA PRO A 292 -12.58 12.78 5.93
C PRO A 292 -11.52 13.63 6.63
N ALA A 293 -10.42 13.03 7.07
CA ALA A 293 -9.32 13.76 7.70
C ALA A 293 -8.62 14.71 6.71
N ILE A 294 -8.46 14.30 5.45
CA ILE A 294 -7.81 15.12 4.42
C ILE A 294 -8.75 16.19 3.84
N LEU A 295 -9.97 15.81 3.48
CA LEU A 295 -10.91 16.68 2.75
C LEU A 295 -11.83 17.50 3.67
N GLY A 296 -11.97 17.11 4.94
CA GLY A 296 -12.95 17.69 5.86
C GLY A 296 -14.41 17.30 5.54
N VAL A 297 -14.60 16.25 4.74
CA VAL A 297 -15.92 15.79 4.26
C VAL A 297 -16.14 14.35 4.74
N PRO A 298 -17.21 14.06 5.50
CA PRO A 298 -17.45 12.72 5.99
C PRO A 298 -17.74 11.74 4.84
N ILE A 299 -17.33 10.49 5.00
CA ILE A 299 -17.76 9.38 4.16
C ILE A 299 -18.89 8.66 4.89
N ASN A 300 -20.06 8.67 4.27
CA ASN A 300 -21.21 7.91 4.77
C ASN A 300 -21.09 6.47 4.29
N PHE A 301 -20.87 5.55 5.24
CA PHE A 301 -20.81 4.13 4.97
C PHE A 301 -22.14 3.59 4.44
N GLN A 302 -22.07 2.72 3.44
CA GLN A 302 -23.22 1.97 2.93
C GLN A 302 -22.88 0.48 2.84
N PRO A 303 -23.82 -0.45 3.10
CA PRO A 303 -23.57 -1.89 2.98
C PRO A 303 -23.03 -2.33 1.62
N ALA A 304 -23.29 -1.58 0.56
CA ALA A 304 -22.74 -1.84 -0.77
C ALA A 304 -21.19 -1.84 -0.81
N PHE A 305 -20.49 -1.24 0.16
CA PHE A 305 -19.02 -1.28 0.25
C PHE A 305 -18.48 -2.73 0.39
N TYR A 306 -19.31 -3.68 0.83
CA TYR A 306 -18.93 -5.09 0.83
C TYR A 306 -18.81 -5.69 -0.59
N ILE A 307 -19.42 -5.07 -1.62
CA ILE A 307 -19.39 -5.59 -2.99
C ILE A 307 -17.97 -5.53 -3.55
N HIS A 308 -17.33 -4.36 -3.51
CA HIS A 308 -15.95 -4.24 -4.00
C HIS A 308 -14.96 -5.03 -3.14
N LEU A 309 -15.21 -5.16 -1.83
CA LEU A 309 -14.40 -6.02 -0.96
C LEU A 309 -14.52 -7.50 -1.39
N GLY A 310 -15.75 -8.02 -1.50
CA GLY A 310 -15.98 -9.40 -1.93
C GLY A 310 -15.40 -9.68 -3.32
N LEU A 311 -15.62 -8.75 -4.27
CA LEU A 311 -15.05 -8.84 -5.62
C LEU A 311 -13.53 -8.92 -5.57
N LEU A 312 -12.86 -8.06 -4.79
CA LEU A 312 -11.39 -8.07 -4.65
C LEU A 312 -10.88 -9.43 -4.16
N HIS A 313 -11.46 -9.98 -3.08
CA HIS A 313 -10.98 -11.22 -2.49
C HIS A 313 -11.26 -12.45 -3.38
N VAL A 314 -12.45 -12.54 -3.98
CA VAL A 314 -12.80 -13.66 -4.88
C VAL A 314 -11.94 -13.63 -6.15
N SER A 315 -11.77 -12.45 -6.76
CA SER A 315 -10.94 -12.31 -7.97
C SER A 315 -9.46 -12.54 -7.70
N LEU A 316 -8.95 -12.13 -6.54
CA LEU A 316 -7.56 -12.40 -6.15
C LEU A 316 -7.33 -13.88 -5.87
N LEU A 317 -8.27 -14.56 -5.22
CA LEU A 317 -8.21 -16.02 -5.04
C LEU A 317 -8.17 -16.74 -6.39
N LEU A 318 -9.03 -16.32 -7.32
CA LEU A 318 -9.04 -16.83 -8.69
C LEU A 318 -7.68 -16.64 -9.38
N ARG A 319 -7.11 -15.44 -9.28
CA ARG A 319 -5.80 -15.09 -9.86
C ARG A 319 -4.69 -15.97 -9.30
N VAL A 320 -4.59 -16.08 -7.98
CA VAL A 320 -3.54 -16.85 -7.29
C VAL A 320 -3.67 -18.35 -7.61
N ILE A 321 -4.88 -18.91 -7.59
CA ILE A 321 -5.08 -20.32 -7.98
C ILE A 321 -4.68 -20.52 -9.45
N ALA A 322 -5.06 -19.61 -10.34
CA ALA A 322 -4.71 -19.67 -11.75
C ALA A 322 -3.20 -19.59 -12.00
N ASP A 323 -2.47 -18.78 -11.22
CA ASP A 323 -1.01 -18.72 -11.30
C ASP A 323 -0.35 -20.07 -10.98
N TYR A 324 -0.84 -20.80 -9.97
CA TYR A 324 -0.30 -22.12 -9.59
C TYR A 324 -0.81 -23.27 -10.48
N ALA A 325 -2.00 -23.12 -11.06
CA ALA A 325 -2.56 -24.05 -12.02
C ALA A 325 -2.08 -23.80 -13.47
N ASN A 326 -1.24 -22.78 -13.70
CA ASN A 326 -0.81 -22.32 -15.03
C ASN A 326 -1.98 -21.99 -15.98
N LEU A 327 -3.11 -21.52 -15.44
CA LEU A 327 -4.30 -21.15 -16.21
C LEU A 327 -4.24 -19.67 -16.61
N TYR A 328 -3.47 -19.38 -17.67
CA TYR A 328 -3.17 -18.00 -18.10
C TYR A 328 -4.41 -17.11 -18.30
N THR A 329 -5.43 -17.59 -19.02
CA THR A 329 -6.65 -16.81 -19.28
C THR A 329 -7.41 -16.50 -18.00
N LEU A 330 -7.49 -17.46 -17.08
CA LEU A 330 -8.18 -17.28 -15.81
C LEU A 330 -7.47 -16.26 -14.91
N ARG A 331 -6.13 -16.25 -14.98
CA ARG A 331 -5.25 -15.29 -14.32
C ARG A 331 -5.45 -13.87 -14.84
N MET A 332 -5.60 -13.70 -16.17
CA MET A 332 -5.95 -12.41 -16.79
C MET A 332 -7.29 -11.86 -16.30
N TRP A 333 -8.33 -12.70 -16.22
CA TRP A 333 -9.64 -12.32 -15.72
C TRP A 333 -9.62 -12.00 -14.22
N GLY A 334 -8.92 -12.80 -13.41
CA GLY A 334 -8.72 -12.52 -11.99
C GLY A 334 -8.07 -11.15 -11.76
N GLY A 335 -7.05 -10.80 -12.56
CA GLY A 335 -6.43 -9.48 -12.53
C GLY A 335 -7.37 -8.35 -12.96
N LEU A 336 -8.10 -8.50 -14.08
CA LEU A 336 -9.08 -7.50 -14.53
C LEU A 336 -10.15 -7.23 -13.47
N LEU A 337 -10.65 -8.28 -12.83
CA LEU A 337 -11.66 -8.16 -11.77
C LEU A 337 -11.08 -7.55 -10.49
N ASN A 338 -9.79 -7.72 -10.18
CA ASN A 338 -9.12 -6.96 -9.12
C ASN A 338 -9.19 -5.45 -9.42
N GLU A 339 -8.90 -5.03 -10.65
CA GLU A 339 -8.95 -3.62 -11.04
C GLU A 339 -10.37 -3.07 -11.02
N ALA A 340 -11.35 -3.85 -11.50
CA ALA A 340 -12.76 -3.50 -11.42
C ALA A 340 -13.21 -3.26 -9.96
N ALA A 341 -12.71 -4.06 -9.01
CA ALA A 341 -12.96 -3.83 -7.58
C ALA A 341 -12.38 -2.50 -7.08
N ILE A 342 -11.17 -2.14 -7.50
CA ILE A 342 -10.53 -0.86 -7.14
C ILE A 342 -11.30 0.32 -7.73
N ILE A 343 -11.69 0.25 -9.01
CA ILE A 343 -12.47 1.30 -9.68
C ILE A 343 -13.83 1.46 -9.03
N LEU A 344 -14.51 0.35 -8.72
CA LEU A 344 -15.79 0.37 -8.02
C LEU A 344 -15.67 1.05 -6.65
N PHE A 345 -14.62 0.73 -5.89
CA PHE A 345 -14.33 1.40 -4.62
C PHE A 345 -14.14 2.92 -4.76
N ILE A 346 -13.38 3.38 -5.77
CA ILE A 346 -13.19 4.81 -6.03
C ILE A 346 -14.53 5.46 -6.36
N GLY A 347 -15.31 4.88 -7.28
CA GLY A 347 -16.63 5.40 -7.66
C GLY A 347 -17.57 5.52 -6.48
N MET A 348 -17.65 4.48 -5.64
CA MET A 348 -18.49 4.49 -4.44
C MET A 348 -18.04 5.54 -3.40
N THR A 349 -16.72 5.71 -3.24
CA THR A 349 -16.16 6.72 -2.35
C THR A 349 -16.49 8.14 -2.83
N VAL A 350 -16.30 8.41 -4.12
CA VAL A 350 -16.65 9.70 -4.75
C VAL A 350 -18.14 10.01 -4.61
N LEU A 351 -19.01 9.02 -4.87
CA LEU A 351 -20.45 9.18 -4.71
C LEU A 351 -20.85 9.48 -3.25
N SER A 352 -20.18 8.86 -2.27
CA SER A 352 -20.42 9.11 -0.85
C SER A 352 -20.00 10.53 -0.44
N ILE A 353 -18.84 11.00 -0.93
CA ILE A 353 -18.35 12.37 -0.71
C ILE A 353 -19.29 13.39 -1.38
N HIS A 354 -19.69 13.15 -2.63
CA HIS A 354 -20.60 14.03 -3.37
C HIS A 354 -21.94 14.19 -2.64
N LYS A 355 -22.58 13.08 -2.23
CA LYS A 355 -23.82 13.13 -1.45
C LYS A 355 -23.65 13.91 -0.14
N SER A 356 -22.51 13.80 0.51
CA SER A 356 -22.21 14.51 1.76
C SER A 356 -21.99 16.01 1.55
N LEU A 357 -21.49 16.43 0.37
CA LEU A 357 -21.40 17.83 -0.01
C LEU A 357 -22.77 18.41 -0.38
N SER A 358 -23.56 17.70 -1.20
CA SER A 358 -24.90 18.14 -1.60
C SER A 358 -25.89 18.22 -0.44
N ALA A 359 -25.72 17.43 0.62
CA ALA A 359 -26.56 17.53 1.83
C ALA A 359 -26.22 18.74 2.72
N LYS A 360 -25.12 19.45 2.45
CA LYS A 360 -24.69 20.65 3.19
C LYS A 360 -25.03 21.96 2.48
N THR A 361 -25.34 21.90 1.18
CA THR A 361 -25.88 23.01 0.37
C THR A 361 -27.39 23.01 0.48
#